data_AF-A0A086AXN5-F1
#
_entry.id   AF-A0A086AXN5-F1
#
_cell.length_a   1.000
_cell.length_b   1.000
_cell.length_c   1.000
_cell.angle_alpha   90.00
_cell.angle_beta   90.00
_cell.angle_gamma   90.00
#
_symmetry.space_group_name_H-M   'P 1'
#
loop_
_entity.id
_entity.type
_entity.pdbx_description
1 polymer ?
#
loop_
_entity_poly.entity_id
_entity_poly.type
_entity_poly.pdbx_seq_one_letter_code
_entity_poly.pdbx_strand_id
1 'polypeptide(L)'
;MTSVHIYSDTSDRAVFNYEFEDYFTSQEGEEFNFDENYYSRLPERYKRNFDKHNLKIGKYLVHDAYEDDSVSLGKISYIFIKPVKE
;
A
#
# COMPACT_ATOMS: atom_id res chain seq x y z
N MET A 1 9.91 -4.61 7.54
CA MET A 1 8.70 -4.93 6.77
C MET A 1 7.94 -3.65 6.48
N THR A 2 7.17 -3.58 5.39
CA THR A 2 6.35 -2.41 5.04
C THR A 2 4.90 -2.81 4.86
N SER A 3 3.97 -2.21 5.61
CA SER A 3 2.53 -2.42 5.42
C SER A 3 1.95 -1.31 4.55
N VAL A 4 1.41 -1.69 3.39
CA VAL A 4 0.78 -0.76 2.44
C VAL A 4 -0.73 -0.89 2.54
N HIS A 5 -1.39 0.23 2.76
CA HIS A 5 -2.84 0.35 2.86
C HIS A 5 -3.39 1.21 1.72
N ILE A 6 -4.20 0.63 0.84
CA ILE A 6 -4.80 1.32 -0.29
C ILE A 6 -6.23 1.72 0.07
N TYR A 7 -6.53 3.01 -0.08
CA TYR A 7 -7.84 3.60 0.14
C TYR A 7 -8.48 3.93 -1.20
N SER A 8 -9.78 3.67 -1.33
CA SER A 8 -10.55 4.19 -2.46
C SER A 8 -10.99 5.62 -2.20
N ASP A 9 -11.23 6.39 -3.25
CA ASP A 9 -11.74 7.76 -3.18
C ASP A 9 -13.06 7.93 -2.40
N THR A 10 -13.80 6.84 -2.19
CA THR A 10 -15.13 6.82 -1.57
C THR A 10 -15.17 6.25 -0.15
N SER A 11 -14.02 5.90 0.44
CA SER A 11 -13.97 5.19 1.73
C SER A 11 -12.87 5.73 2.64
N ASP A 12 -13.22 6.02 3.89
CA ASP A 12 -12.27 6.32 4.97
C ASP A 12 -11.64 5.05 5.58
N ARG A 13 -11.92 3.88 4.99
CA ARG A 13 -11.30 2.60 5.35
C ARG A 13 -10.48 2.09 4.18
N ALA A 14 -9.29 1.57 4.49
CA ALA A 14 -8.48 0.84 3.53
C ALA A 14 -9.31 -0.28 2.90
N VAL A 15 -9.36 -0.31 1.58
CA VAL A 15 -10.05 -1.35 0.80
C VAL A 15 -9.11 -2.52 0.50
N PHE A 16 -7.80 -2.30 0.63
CA PHE A 16 -6.77 -3.32 0.48
C PHE A 16 -5.62 -3.03 1.43
N ASN A 17 -5.07 -4.06 2.05
CA ASN A 17 -3.90 -3.98 2.90
C ASN A 17 -2.97 -5.16 2.62
N TYR A 18 -1.67 -4.92 2.50
CA TYR A 18 -0.69 -5.96 2.26
C TYR A 18 0.66 -5.62 2.90
N GLU A 19 1.33 -6.64 3.43
CA GLU A 19 2.65 -6.53 4.03
C GLU A 19 3.72 -6.98 3.04
N PHE A 20 4.57 -6.05 2.63
CA PHE A 20 5.79 -6.35 1.89
C PHE A 20 6.90 -6.77 2.85
N GLU A 21 7.55 -7.90 2.57
CA GLU A 21 8.74 -8.33 3.30
C GLU A 21 9.85 -7.28 3.23
N ASP A 22 9.98 -6.60 2.09
CA ASP A 22 10.92 -5.50 1.90
C ASP A 22 10.60 -4.30 2.79
N TYR A 23 11.66 -3.69 3.31
CA TYR A 23 11.55 -2.45 4.07
C TYR A 23 11.78 -1.24 3.15
N PHE A 24 10.81 -0.35 3.10
CA PHE A 24 10.96 0.97 2.48
C PHE A 24 10.07 1.99 3.18
N THR A 25 10.43 3.26 3.02
CA THR A 25 9.76 4.41 3.64
C THR A 25 9.31 5.38 2.57
N SER A 26 8.20 6.06 2.80
CA SER A 26 7.74 7.20 2.01
C SER A 26 7.29 8.32 2.93
N GLN A 27 7.05 9.50 2.36
CA GLN A 27 6.51 10.67 3.06
C GLN A 27 5.13 11.04 2.51
N GLU A 28 4.32 11.71 3.33
CA GLU A 28 3.07 12.31 2.87
C GLU A 28 3.32 13.22 1.65
N GLY A 29 2.49 13.06 0.62
CA GLY A 29 2.59 13.79 -0.64
C GLY A 29 3.53 13.16 -1.68
N GLU A 30 4.29 12.11 -1.34
CA GLU A 30 5.10 11.40 -2.33
C GLU A 30 4.25 10.53 -3.27
N GLU A 31 4.72 10.38 -4.52
CA GLU A 31 4.14 9.42 -5.45
C GLU A 31 4.64 8.00 -5.14
N PHE A 32 3.71 7.06 -5.00
CA PHE A 32 3.99 5.64 -4.90
C PHE A 32 3.54 4.93 -6.19
N ASN A 33 4.46 4.33 -6.94
CA ASN A 33 4.14 3.61 -8.16
C ASN A 33 3.91 2.12 -7.85
N PHE A 34 2.64 1.69 -7.82
CA PHE A 34 2.27 0.29 -7.67
C PHE A 34 2.32 -0.37 -9.06
N ASP A 35 3.45 -0.97 -9.42
CA ASP A 35 3.71 -1.56 -10.74
C ASP A 35 3.43 -3.08 -10.82
N GLU A 36 3.65 -3.66 -12.01
CA GLU A 36 3.51 -5.10 -12.28
C GLU A 36 4.41 -5.97 -11.39
N ASN A 37 5.58 -5.47 -10.99
CA ASN A 37 6.48 -6.22 -10.11
C ASN A 37 5.84 -6.37 -8.73
N TYR A 38 5.36 -5.27 -8.14
CA TYR A 38 4.61 -5.30 -6.88
C TYR A 38 3.39 -6.22 -6.96
N TYR A 39 2.58 -6.10 -8.02
CA TYR A 39 1.40 -6.95 -8.22
C TYR A 39 1.79 -8.43 -8.34
N SER A 40 2.81 -8.77 -9.12
CA SER A 40 3.23 -10.16 -9.37
C SER A 40 3.68 -10.89 -8.10
N ARG A 41 4.30 -10.16 -7.15
CA ARG A 41 4.80 -10.65 -5.86
C ARG A 41 3.68 -10.90 -4.85
N LEU A 42 2.48 -10.37 -5.07
CA LEU A 42 1.34 -10.63 -4.20
C LEU A 42 0.96 -12.13 -4.23
N PRO A 43 0.69 -12.75 -3.07
CA PRO A 43 0.03 -14.04 -3.04
C PRO A 43 -1.34 -13.98 -3.75
N GLU A 44 -1.75 -15.08 -4.37
CA GLU A 44 -2.98 -15.16 -5.18
C GLU A 44 -4.24 -14.62 -4.48
N ARG A 45 -4.35 -14.80 -3.15
CA ARG A 45 -5.48 -14.27 -2.38
C ARG A 45 -5.55 -12.75 -2.40
N TYR A 46 -4.41 -12.07 -2.42
CA TYR A 46 -4.32 -10.62 -2.45
C TYR A 46 -4.53 -10.09 -3.88
N LYS A 47 -4.02 -10.77 -4.90
CA LYS A 47 -4.33 -10.43 -6.30
C LYS A 47 -5.84 -10.44 -6.56
N ARG A 48 -6.53 -11.52 -6.18
CA ARG A 48 -8.00 -11.60 -6.29
C ARG A 48 -8.73 -10.51 -5.52
N ASN A 49 -8.22 -10.13 -4.34
CA ASN A 49 -8.82 -9.05 -3.55
C ASN A 49 -8.60 -7.69 -4.23
N PHE A 50 -7.39 -7.42 -4.70
CA PHE A 50 -7.02 -6.21 -5.46
C PHE A 50 -7.93 -6.03 -6.69
N ASP A 51 -8.08 -7.09 -7.50
CA ASP A 51 -8.93 -7.08 -8.70
C ASP A 51 -10.42 -6.89 -8.34
N LYS A 52 -10.89 -7.55 -7.27
CA LYS A 52 -12.29 -7.43 -6.80
C LYS A 52 -12.65 -6.01 -6.38
N HIS A 53 -11.68 -5.25 -5.87
CA HIS A 53 -11.85 -3.85 -5.49
C HIS A 53 -11.62 -2.87 -6.65
N ASN A 54 -11.46 -3.36 -7.89
CA ASN A 54 -11.17 -2.57 -9.09
C ASN A 54 -9.96 -1.63 -8.92
N LEU A 55 -8.99 -2.04 -8.09
CA LEU A 55 -7.73 -1.31 -7.96
C LEU A 55 -6.92 -1.47 -9.25
N LYS A 56 -6.11 -0.46 -9.56
CA LYS A 56 -5.33 -0.42 -10.80
C LYS A 56 -3.84 -0.37 -10.49
N ILE A 57 -3.05 -1.06 -11.29
CA ILE A 57 -1.60 -0.85 -11.35
C ILE A 57 -1.37 0.58 -11.88
N GLY A 58 -0.50 1.34 -11.22
CA GLY A 58 -0.23 2.73 -11.58
C GLY A 58 0.21 3.58 -10.40
N LYS A 59 0.08 4.90 -10.58
CA LYS A 59 0.51 5.90 -9.59
C LYS A 59 -0.54 6.12 -8.51
N TYR A 60 -0.06 6.13 -7.28
CA TYR A 60 -0.79 6.48 -6.08
C TYR A 60 -0.10 7.65 -5.38
N LEU A 61 -0.82 8.38 -4.55
CA LEU A 61 -0.30 9.42 -3.68
C LEU A 61 -0.29 8.91 -2.24
N VAL A 62 0.82 9.12 -1.54
CA VAL A 62 0.94 8.83 -0.11
C VAL A 62 0.18 9.91 0.65
N HIS A 63 -0.86 9.47 1.36
CA HIS A 63 -1.69 10.32 2.22
C HIS A 63 -1.15 10.40 3.64
N ASP A 64 -0.55 9.31 4.14
CA ASP A 64 0.05 9.25 5.47
C ASP A 64 1.16 8.20 5.44
N ALA A 65 2.21 8.41 6.21
CA ALA A 65 3.28 7.44 6.40
C ALA A 65 3.99 7.65 7.75
N TYR A 66 4.19 6.57 8.48
CA TYR A 66 4.95 6.58 9.73
C TYR A 66 5.59 5.23 10.02
N GLU A 67 6.52 5.22 10.96
CA GLU A 67 7.25 4.03 11.36
C GLU A 67 6.87 3.63 12.80
N ASP A 68 6.70 2.34 13.05
CA ASP A 68 6.45 1.78 14.38
C ASP A 68 7.62 0.89 14.81
N ASP A 69 8.33 1.36 15.84
CA ASP A 69 9.46 0.67 16.47
C ASP A 69 9.05 -0.18 17.68
N SER A 70 7.77 -0.14 18.08
CA SER A 70 7.26 -0.83 19.28
C SER A 70 7.04 -2.34 19.08
N VAL A 71 7.22 -2.84 17.86
CA VAL A 71 6.91 -4.22 17.48
C VAL A 71 8.07 -5.14 17.86
N SER A 72 7.77 -6.21 18.60
CA SER A 72 8.75 -7.23 19.02
C SER A 72 9.51 -7.92 17.87
N LEU A 73 9.02 -7.76 16.64
CA LEU A 73 9.56 -8.35 15.41
C LEU A 73 10.44 -7.38 14.60
N GLY A 74 10.71 -6.18 15.15
CA GLY A 74 11.49 -5.13 14.50
C GLY A 74 10.62 -4.04 13.87
N LYS A 75 11.28 -3.05 13.26
CA LYS A 75 10.66 -1.84 12.71
C LYS A 75 9.72 -2.15 11.54
N ILE A 76 8.50 -1.59 11.59
CA ILE A 76 7.52 -1.64 10.50
C ILE A 76 7.25 -0.23 9.97
N SER A 77 7.33 -0.08 8.65
CA SER A 77 6.91 1.13 7.95
C SER A 77 5.44 0.99 7.53
N TYR A 78 4.60 1.96 7.86
CA TYR A 78 3.20 2.01 7.44
C TYR A 78 3.04 3.09 6.40
N ILE A 79 2.46 2.74 5.25
CA ILE A 79 2.26 3.64 4.12
C ILE A 79 0.79 3.56 3.68
N PHE A 80 0.10 4.70 3.70
CA PHE A 80 -1.31 4.83 3.36
C PHE A 80 -1.42 5.59 2.05
N ILE A 81 -1.98 4.95 1.01
CA ILE A 81 -1.99 5.47 -0.35
C ILE A 81 -3.40 5.56 -0.95
N LYS A 82 -3.59 6.54 -1.83
CA LYS A 82 -4.83 6.77 -2.60
C LYS A 82 -4.52 6.87 -4.10
N PRO A 83 -5.40 6.40 -4.99
CA PRO A 83 -5.24 6.61 -6.43
C PRO A 83 -5.12 8.10 -6.76
N VAL A 84 -4.26 8.45 -7.72
CA VAL A 84 -4.26 9.80 -8.31
C VAL A 84 -5.44 9.87 -9.28
N LYS A 85 -6.35 10.84 -9.09
CA LYS A 85 -7.39 11.12 -10.08
C LYS A 85 -6.75 11.70 -11.33
N GLU A 86 -6.87 10.99 -12.45
CA GLU A 86 -6.58 11.53 -13.79
C GLU A 86 -7.59 12.61 -14.20
#